data_AF-A0A3D5BQT1-F1
#
_entry.id   AF-A0A3D5BQT1-F1
#
_cell.length_a   1.000
_cell.length_b   1.000
_cell.length_c   1.000
_cell.angle_alpha   90.00
_cell.angle_beta   90.00
_cell.angle_gamma   90.00
#
_symmetry.space_group_name_H-M   'P 1'
#
loop_
_entity.id
_entity.type
_entity.pdbx_description
1 polymer ?
#
loop_
_entity_poly.entity_id
_entity_poly.type
_entity_poly.pdbx_seq_one_letter_code
_entity_poly.pdbx_strand_id
1 'polypeptide(L)'
;MKTYQELARSAGGGNRTAFEELVRRFSDMAKAVAVRRLRDPTLAEDALQDAFLTAWLHLTGLRNPDAFPAWLRGIVTNSCRRMLRAHPPDILTSDLDNIEDLPSDDLDPWEHYARFQTRDMIRSLLASLPGVYREAAVQRYLLGRSYEDISSALGVPVGTIKRRLHDTRERMMRAVAGHDAQTIRVGCLPISDHLLPMIAQQRHDQAAFHVSLRRFTSWSELTKAMVNEALDAAMMMAPLTMVLHNRGVPLRWALDGHHEGSAITMQKSMTRDQGRHGFPGRDLAGTTMGLPHPLSTHGMLLRSVLGLGPGGRPFRPVYLSPSCMARPLARRNLDGFFCSEPWGLMAENAGTGTVLIRSHDLAPDHVCCILAVRSDFARGKPELLDGYLKLLLAAADYAHAHPMESAAIQARFTGVNKYAAALVLERGFVTFRDLAPDSARARQVMGMALQSGILDRPCDLDALLLPRAN
;
A
#
# COMPACT_ATOMS: atom_id res chain seq x y z
N MET A 1 5.52 42.52 -1.05
CA MET A 1 5.68 41.29 -1.88
C MET A 1 5.54 40.09 -0.94
N LYS A 2 4.67 39.11 -1.23
CA LYS A 2 4.48 37.94 -0.33
C LYS A 2 5.80 37.18 -0.16
N THR A 3 6.08 36.72 1.06
CA THR A 3 7.27 35.88 1.36
C THR A 3 7.12 34.51 0.70
N TYR A 4 8.23 33.78 0.48
CA TYR A 4 8.11 32.45 -0.13
C TYR A 4 7.41 31.45 0.81
N GLN A 5 7.49 31.66 2.12
CA GLN A 5 6.76 30.88 3.12
C GLN A 5 5.24 31.06 3.00
N GLU A 6 4.78 32.31 2.83
CA GLU A 6 3.37 32.62 2.60
C GLU A 6 2.87 32.01 1.28
N LEU A 7 3.70 32.08 0.24
CA LEU A 7 3.40 31.45 -1.04
C LEU A 7 3.33 29.92 -0.91
N ALA A 8 4.24 29.29 -0.16
CA ALA A 8 4.24 27.83 0.05
C ALA A 8 3.03 27.35 0.85
N ARG A 9 2.63 28.09 1.90
CA ARG A 9 1.38 27.80 2.64
C ARG A 9 0.15 27.97 1.74
N SER A 10 0.09 29.08 1.01
CA SER A 10 -1.05 29.37 0.12
C SER A 10 -1.17 28.35 -1.00
N ALA A 11 -0.05 27.95 -1.61
CA ALA A 11 -0.01 26.93 -2.66
C ALA A 11 -0.33 25.53 -2.12
N GLY A 12 0.08 25.21 -0.88
CA GLY A 12 -0.34 24.00 -0.18
C GLY A 12 -1.85 23.93 0.09
N GLY A 13 -2.55 25.06 0.09
CA GLY A 13 -4.02 25.13 0.10
C GLY A 13 -4.67 25.08 -1.30
N GLY A 14 -3.91 24.79 -2.36
CA GLY A 14 -4.40 24.73 -3.74
C GLY A 14 -4.35 26.05 -4.51
N ASN A 15 -3.74 27.12 -3.98
CA ASN A 15 -3.62 28.39 -4.70
C ASN A 15 -2.57 28.30 -5.82
N ARG A 16 -3.06 28.19 -7.06
CA ARG A 16 -2.24 28.08 -8.27
C ARG A 16 -1.34 29.29 -8.51
N THR A 17 -1.85 30.51 -8.33
CA THR A 17 -1.09 31.75 -8.54
C THR A 17 0.08 31.88 -7.56
N ALA A 18 -0.12 31.42 -6.32
CA ALA A 18 0.95 31.37 -5.32
C ALA A 18 2.05 30.37 -5.71
N PHE A 19 1.69 29.27 -6.35
CA PHE A 19 2.65 28.28 -6.84
C PHE A 19 3.40 28.74 -8.09
N GLU A 20 2.73 29.40 -9.03
CA GLU A 20 3.37 29.99 -10.21
C GLU A 20 4.46 30.99 -9.80
N GLU A 21 4.23 31.78 -8.75
CA GLU A 21 5.22 32.68 -8.19
C GLU A 21 6.37 31.95 -7.47
N LEU A 22 6.13 30.81 -6.83
CA LEU A 22 7.20 29.95 -6.30
C LEU A 22 8.05 29.35 -7.43
N VAL A 23 7.43 28.85 -8.49
CA VAL A 23 8.13 28.33 -9.67
C VAL A 23 9.04 29.41 -10.23
N ARG A 24 8.52 30.62 -10.45
CA ARG A 24 9.30 31.75 -10.96
C ARG A 24 10.52 32.09 -10.09
N ARG A 25 10.36 32.08 -8.75
CA ARG A 25 11.44 32.43 -7.80
C ARG A 25 12.51 31.37 -7.65
N PHE A 26 12.16 30.09 -7.80
CA PHE A 26 13.08 28.99 -7.56
C PHE A 26 13.55 28.28 -8.84
N SER A 27 13.10 28.73 -10.01
CA SER A 27 13.47 28.18 -11.32
C SER A 27 14.97 28.18 -11.55
N ASP A 28 15.66 29.29 -11.25
CA ASP A 28 17.11 29.41 -11.47
C ASP A 28 17.92 28.46 -10.58
N MET A 29 17.52 28.34 -9.31
CA MET A 29 18.15 27.40 -8.37
C MET A 29 17.94 25.95 -8.81
N ALA A 30 16.72 25.60 -9.19
CA ALA A 30 16.39 24.27 -9.66
C ALA A 30 17.16 23.95 -10.95
N LYS A 31 17.20 24.89 -11.90
CA LYS A 31 17.92 24.77 -13.18
C LYS A 31 19.42 24.58 -12.97
N ALA A 32 20.03 25.36 -12.07
CA ALA A 32 21.44 25.20 -11.73
C ALA A 32 21.76 23.81 -11.15
N VAL A 33 20.86 23.24 -10.33
CA VAL A 33 21.02 21.88 -9.79
C VAL A 33 20.88 20.82 -10.89
N ALA A 34 19.91 20.98 -11.78
CA ALA A 34 19.65 20.02 -12.86
C ALA A 34 20.77 20.01 -13.91
N VAL A 35 21.18 21.18 -14.39
CA VAL A 35 22.26 21.32 -15.39
C VAL A 35 23.58 20.76 -14.86
N ARG A 36 23.94 21.06 -13.60
CA ARG A 36 25.17 20.53 -12.99
C ARG A 36 25.21 19.00 -12.93
N ARG A 37 24.06 18.38 -12.73
CA ARG A 37 23.94 16.93 -12.53
C ARG A 37 23.79 16.14 -13.82
N LEU A 38 23.05 16.69 -14.78
CA LEU A 38 22.70 16.00 -16.01
C LEU A 38 23.65 16.31 -17.15
N ARG A 39 24.29 17.49 -17.14
CA ARG A 39 25.21 17.97 -18.19
C ARG A 39 24.60 17.95 -19.61
N ASP A 40 23.28 17.81 -19.68
CA ASP A 40 22.45 17.82 -20.88
C ASP A 40 21.30 18.82 -20.63
N PRO A 41 21.20 19.89 -21.43
CA PRO A 41 20.17 20.92 -21.27
C PRO A 41 18.73 20.39 -21.39
N THR A 42 18.50 19.42 -22.28
CA THR A 42 17.18 18.84 -22.56
C THR A 42 16.73 17.95 -21.39
N LEU A 43 17.61 17.07 -20.91
CA LEU A 43 17.34 16.25 -19.73
C LEU A 43 17.17 17.11 -18.47
N ALA A 44 17.91 18.22 -18.37
CA ALA A 44 17.74 19.18 -17.30
C ALA A 44 16.35 19.82 -17.32
N GLU A 45 15.85 20.23 -18.47
CA GLU A 45 14.50 20.79 -18.61
C GLU A 45 13.41 19.77 -18.24
N ASP A 46 13.54 18.52 -18.67
CA ASP A 46 12.60 17.45 -18.32
C ASP A 46 12.61 17.12 -16.82
N ALA A 47 13.80 17.09 -16.22
CA ALA A 47 13.94 16.91 -14.77
C ALA A 47 13.29 18.05 -13.97
N LEU A 48 13.33 19.28 -14.49
CA LEU A 48 12.68 20.44 -13.85
C LEU A 48 11.16 20.37 -13.95
N GLN A 49 10.63 20.00 -15.12
CA GLN A 49 9.19 19.84 -15.31
C GLN A 49 8.61 18.79 -14.36
N ASP A 50 9.27 17.64 -14.25
CA ASP A 50 8.88 16.60 -13.30
C ASP A 50 9.04 17.05 -11.83
N ALA A 51 10.11 17.77 -11.51
CA ALA A 51 10.35 18.24 -10.16
C ALA A 51 9.29 19.24 -9.70
N PHE A 52 8.88 20.18 -10.55
CA PHE A 52 7.83 21.14 -10.21
C PHE A 52 6.44 20.49 -10.17
N LEU A 53 6.16 19.51 -11.02
CA LEU A 53 4.93 18.73 -10.93
C LEU A 53 4.86 17.94 -9.61
N THR A 54 5.96 17.28 -9.24
CA THR A 54 6.10 16.55 -7.97
C THR A 54 5.96 17.52 -6.78
N ALA A 55 6.58 18.70 -6.88
CA ALA A 55 6.44 19.73 -5.86
C ALA A 55 4.98 20.15 -5.70
N TRP A 56 4.25 20.42 -6.79
CA TRP A 56 2.82 20.77 -6.72
C TRP A 56 1.99 19.70 -6.00
N LEU A 57 2.19 18.41 -6.34
CA LEU A 57 1.43 17.30 -5.77
C LEU A 57 1.70 17.06 -4.28
N HIS A 58 2.93 17.31 -3.84
CA HIS A 58 3.38 17.01 -2.47
C HIS A 58 3.47 18.24 -1.56
N LEU A 59 3.19 19.44 -2.07
CA LEU A 59 3.31 20.69 -1.31
C LEU A 59 2.39 20.74 -0.09
N THR A 60 1.22 20.08 -0.17
CA THR A 60 0.26 19.90 0.93
C THR A 60 0.87 19.19 2.14
N GLY A 61 1.89 18.35 1.93
CA GLY A 61 2.60 17.62 2.99
C GLY A 61 3.74 18.40 3.64
N LEU A 62 4.09 19.59 3.15
CA LEU A 62 5.20 20.39 3.68
C LEU A 62 4.78 21.11 4.97
N ARG A 63 5.06 20.48 6.12
CA ARG A 63 4.70 20.99 7.45
C ARG A 63 5.43 22.29 7.84
N ASN A 64 6.67 22.47 7.37
CA ASN A 64 7.46 23.67 7.62
C ASN A 64 7.79 24.38 6.29
N PRO A 65 7.18 25.55 6.01
CA PRO A 65 7.46 26.34 4.81
C PRO A 65 8.92 26.83 4.69
N ASP A 66 9.65 26.99 5.81
CA ASP A 66 11.07 27.38 5.77
C ASP A 66 11.95 26.29 5.16
N ALA A 67 11.48 25.03 5.16
CA ALA A 67 12.19 23.92 4.53
C ALA A 67 11.98 23.86 3.00
N PHE A 68 11.13 24.72 2.42
CA PHE A 68 10.77 24.67 1.00
C PHE A 68 11.99 24.65 0.05
N PRO A 69 13.03 25.48 0.22
CA PRO A 69 14.18 25.47 -0.68
C PRO A 69 14.98 24.15 -0.63
N ALA A 70 15.18 23.59 0.57
CA ALA A 70 15.89 22.32 0.76
C ALA A 70 15.07 21.13 0.26
N TRP A 71 13.76 21.17 0.51
CA TRP A 71 12.81 20.17 0.05
C TRP A 71 12.70 20.13 -1.48
N LEU A 72 12.54 21.29 -2.13
CA LEU A 72 12.51 21.41 -3.59
C LEU A 72 13.83 20.92 -4.21
N ARG A 73 14.98 21.27 -3.62
CA ARG A 73 16.29 20.76 -4.06
C ARG A 73 16.38 19.24 -4.00
N GLY A 74 15.78 18.62 -2.98
CA GLY A 74 15.68 17.16 -2.85
C GLY A 74 14.85 16.53 -3.97
N ILE A 75 13.72 17.15 -4.33
CA ILE A 75 12.87 16.72 -5.43
C ILE A 75 13.63 16.80 -6.76
N VAL A 76 14.21 17.96 -7.08
CA VAL A 76 15.01 18.16 -8.32
C VAL A 76 16.15 17.14 -8.40
N THR A 77 16.84 16.89 -7.29
CA THR A 77 17.91 15.88 -7.17
C THR A 77 17.42 14.47 -7.54
N ASN A 78 16.24 14.09 -7.07
CA ASN A 78 15.67 12.78 -7.34
C ASN A 78 15.17 12.66 -8.79
N SER A 79 14.58 13.72 -9.35
CA SER A 79 14.22 13.78 -10.76
C SER A 79 15.44 13.63 -11.67
N CYS A 80 16.57 14.28 -11.34
CA CYS A 80 17.83 14.10 -12.07
C CYS A 80 18.36 12.66 -11.98
N ARG A 81 18.36 12.04 -10.79
CA ARG A 81 18.77 10.63 -10.63
C ARG A 81 17.88 9.66 -11.41
N ARG A 82 16.61 10.00 -11.60
CA ARG A 82 15.70 9.21 -12.42
C ARG A 82 16.05 9.36 -13.90
N MET A 83 16.37 10.57 -14.36
CA MET A 83 16.83 10.82 -15.74
C MET A 83 18.13 10.09 -16.06
N LEU A 84 19.15 10.17 -15.20
CA LEU A 84 20.43 9.46 -15.38
C LEU A 84 20.30 7.93 -15.43
N ARG A 85 19.32 7.36 -14.72
CA ARG A 85 19.05 5.92 -14.78
C ARG A 85 18.31 5.51 -16.06
N ALA A 86 17.52 6.40 -16.62
CA ALA A 86 16.80 6.17 -17.87
C ALA A 86 17.68 6.46 -19.10
N HIS A 87 18.69 7.32 -18.95
CA HIS A 87 19.61 7.78 -19.99
C HIS A 87 21.03 7.74 -19.41
N PRO A 88 21.66 6.55 -19.36
CA PRO A 88 23.05 6.43 -18.95
C PRO A 88 23.92 7.27 -19.89
N PRO A 89 24.88 8.07 -19.40
CA PRO A 89 25.75 8.82 -20.28
C PRO A 89 26.65 7.88 -21.10
N ASP A 90 26.72 8.10 -22.42
CA ASP A 90 27.75 7.51 -23.28
C ASP A 90 29.09 8.20 -23.02
N ILE A 91 29.94 7.59 -22.18
CA ILE A 91 31.35 7.95 -22.06
C ILE A 91 32.19 6.67 -22.06
N LEU A 92 33.16 6.67 -22.98
CA LEU A 92 34.27 5.73 -23.15
C LEU A 92 35.00 5.44 -21.81
N THR A 93 35.26 4.13 -21.60
CA THR A 93 36.27 3.44 -20.78
C THR A 93 37.12 4.17 -19.71
N SER A 94 37.41 3.40 -18.63
CA SER A 94 38.15 3.69 -17.38
C SER A 94 37.32 4.42 -16.32
N ASP A 95 36.90 3.82 -15.21
CA ASP A 95 37.54 2.80 -14.38
C ASP A 95 36.62 1.58 -14.15
N LEU A 96 37.01 0.44 -14.73
CA LEU A 96 36.49 -0.89 -14.40
C LEU A 96 37.51 -1.55 -13.49
N ASP A 97 37.56 -1.17 -12.22
CA ASP A 97 38.27 -1.91 -11.17
C ASP A 97 37.61 -1.58 -9.82
N ASN A 98 36.52 -2.31 -9.53
CA ASN A 98 36.01 -2.70 -8.20
C ASN A 98 34.52 -3.11 -8.28
N ILE A 99 34.22 -4.07 -9.17
CA ILE A 99 32.98 -4.85 -9.10
C ILE A 99 33.39 -6.30 -8.96
N GLU A 100 33.85 -6.66 -7.76
CA GLU A 100 33.91 -8.05 -7.30
C GLU A 100 33.87 -8.04 -5.77
N ASP A 101 32.65 -7.95 -5.23
CA ASP A 101 32.16 -8.78 -4.12
C ASP A 101 30.79 -8.29 -3.64
N LEU A 102 29.71 -8.99 -4.05
CA LEU A 102 28.66 -9.57 -3.19
C LEU A 102 27.44 -10.04 -4.03
N PRO A 103 26.76 -11.13 -3.61
CA PRO A 103 25.91 -11.98 -4.47
C PRO A 103 24.51 -11.42 -4.80
N SER A 104 23.92 -12.04 -5.81
CA SER A 104 22.56 -11.89 -6.33
C SER A 104 21.44 -12.08 -5.30
N ASP A 105 20.28 -11.47 -5.58
CA ASP A 105 18.91 -11.76 -5.09
C ASP A 105 18.36 -11.20 -3.77
N ASP A 106 19.03 -10.26 -3.07
CA ASP A 106 18.48 -9.62 -1.86
C ASP A 106 18.12 -8.12 -2.02
N LEU A 107 17.10 -7.82 -2.84
CA LEU A 107 16.41 -6.53 -2.71
C LEU A 107 15.32 -6.62 -1.64
N ASP A 108 15.33 -5.69 -0.67
CA ASP A 108 14.27 -5.53 0.33
C ASP A 108 12.88 -5.50 -0.37
N PRO A 109 11.93 -6.37 0.01
CA PRO A 109 10.59 -6.42 -0.60
C PRO A 109 9.90 -5.05 -0.66
N TRP A 110 10.19 -4.16 0.29
CA TRP A 110 9.73 -2.77 0.27
C TRP A 110 10.29 -1.95 -0.90
N GLU A 111 11.58 -2.09 -1.23
CA GLU A 111 12.20 -1.41 -2.37
C GLU A 111 11.71 -1.99 -3.71
N HIS A 112 11.48 -3.30 -3.75
CA HIS A 112 10.82 -3.95 -4.88
C HIS A 112 9.37 -3.45 -5.05
N TYR A 113 8.62 -3.36 -3.95
CA TYR A 113 7.23 -2.90 -3.91
C TYR A 113 7.07 -1.43 -4.33
N ALA A 114 7.87 -0.52 -3.79
CA ALA A 114 7.82 0.91 -4.13
C ALA A 114 8.12 1.16 -5.62
N ARG A 115 9.01 0.35 -6.22
CA ARG A 115 9.28 0.37 -7.66
C ARG A 115 8.14 -0.21 -8.49
N PHE A 116 7.45 -1.24 -7.98
CA PHE A 116 6.31 -1.88 -8.64
C PHE A 116 5.06 -0.99 -8.64
N GLN A 117 4.74 -0.33 -7.52
CA GLN A 117 3.53 0.48 -7.35
C GLN A 117 3.39 1.59 -8.41
N THR A 118 4.45 2.35 -8.65
CA THR A 118 4.47 3.43 -9.65
C THR A 118 4.37 2.89 -11.07
N ARG A 119 5.10 1.81 -11.38
CA ARG A 119 5.12 1.23 -12.73
C ARG A 119 3.79 0.58 -13.10
N ASP A 120 3.15 -0.08 -12.16
CA ASP A 120 1.91 -0.83 -12.38
C ASP A 120 0.69 0.11 -12.49
N MET A 121 0.65 1.16 -11.67
CA MET A 121 -0.36 2.23 -11.80
C MET A 121 -0.27 2.91 -13.17
N ILE A 122 0.95 3.26 -13.63
CA ILE A 122 1.16 3.85 -14.96
C ILE A 122 0.76 2.87 -16.07
N ARG A 123 1.11 1.58 -15.95
CA ARG A 123 0.73 0.54 -16.93
C ARG A 123 -0.78 0.33 -17.01
N SER A 124 -1.46 0.24 -15.87
CA SER A 124 -2.92 0.09 -15.81
C SER A 124 -3.62 1.32 -16.42
N LEU A 125 -3.17 2.53 -16.10
CA LEU A 125 -3.69 3.76 -16.70
C LEU A 125 -3.49 3.78 -18.22
N LEU A 126 -2.31 3.41 -18.70
CA LEU A 126 -2.03 3.31 -20.15
C LEU A 126 -2.87 2.22 -20.82
N ALA A 127 -3.09 1.08 -20.17
CA ALA A 127 -3.93 -0.01 -20.67
C ALA A 127 -5.41 0.39 -20.77
N SER A 128 -5.90 1.28 -19.91
CA SER A 128 -7.28 1.78 -19.98
C SER A 128 -7.52 2.77 -21.13
N LEU A 129 -6.46 3.32 -21.74
CA LEU A 129 -6.58 4.25 -22.86
C LEU A 129 -6.86 3.50 -24.18
N PRO A 130 -7.77 4.02 -25.05
CA PRO A 130 -7.92 3.53 -26.41
C PRO A 130 -6.61 3.65 -27.21
N GLY A 131 -6.38 2.76 -28.18
CA GLY A 131 -5.07 2.56 -28.84
C GLY A 131 -4.39 3.84 -29.31
N VAL A 132 -5.12 4.72 -29.99
CA VAL A 132 -4.59 5.99 -30.53
C VAL A 132 -4.12 6.97 -29.45
N TYR A 133 -4.71 6.92 -28.26
CA TYR A 133 -4.33 7.75 -27.11
C TYR A 133 -3.17 7.13 -26.34
N ARG A 134 -3.17 5.80 -26.23
CA ARG A 134 -2.11 5.00 -25.60
C ARG A 134 -0.79 5.16 -26.36
N GLU A 135 -0.79 5.04 -27.67
CA GLU A 135 0.41 5.17 -28.51
C GLU A 135 1.03 6.56 -28.36
N ALA A 136 0.23 7.62 -28.45
CA ALA A 136 0.71 8.99 -28.23
C ALA A 136 1.27 9.18 -26.82
N ALA A 137 0.60 8.63 -25.79
CA ALA A 137 1.04 8.70 -24.40
C ALA A 137 2.37 7.96 -24.15
N VAL A 138 2.53 6.77 -24.72
CA VAL A 138 3.76 5.97 -24.62
C VAL A 138 4.91 6.71 -25.29
N GLN A 139 4.72 7.19 -26.51
CA GLN A 139 5.76 7.89 -27.25
C GLN A 139 6.19 9.19 -26.55
N ARG A 140 5.24 9.95 -25.99
CA ARG A 140 5.54 11.21 -25.31
C ARG A 140 6.08 11.05 -23.90
N TYR A 141 5.46 10.21 -23.07
CA TYR A 141 5.72 10.15 -21.62
C TYR A 141 6.65 9.01 -21.21
N LEU A 142 6.73 7.93 -22.00
CA LEU A 142 7.66 6.82 -21.72
C LEU A 142 8.93 6.89 -22.58
N LEU A 143 8.78 7.24 -23.86
CA LEU A 143 9.90 7.28 -24.82
C LEU A 143 10.47 8.69 -25.02
N GLY A 144 9.89 9.71 -24.40
CA GLY A 144 10.42 11.08 -24.40
C GLY A 144 10.42 11.80 -25.76
N ARG A 145 9.74 11.27 -26.78
CA ARG A 145 9.81 11.81 -28.15
C ARG A 145 9.17 13.19 -28.29
N SER A 146 9.69 14.00 -29.22
CA SER A 146 9.14 15.31 -29.59
C SER A 146 7.79 15.17 -30.30
N TYR A 147 7.01 16.26 -30.39
CA TYR A 147 5.73 16.19 -31.10
C TYR A 147 5.92 15.90 -32.59
N GLU A 148 7.03 16.37 -33.15
CA GLU A 148 7.47 16.23 -34.53
C GLU A 148 7.90 14.79 -34.83
N ASP A 149 8.62 14.14 -33.91
CA ASP A 149 9.00 12.73 -34.02
C ASP A 149 7.80 11.80 -33.89
N ILE A 150 6.86 12.14 -33.00
CA ILE A 150 5.61 11.37 -32.83
C ILE A 150 4.73 11.54 -34.07
N SER A 151 4.65 12.75 -34.62
CA SER A 151 3.94 13.05 -35.86
C SER A 151 4.48 12.22 -37.02
N SER A 152 5.81 12.16 -37.16
CA SER A 152 6.49 11.35 -38.17
C SER A 152 6.30 9.85 -37.96
N ALA A 153 6.40 9.38 -36.71
CA ALA A 153 6.26 7.96 -36.38
C ALA A 153 4.83 7.42 -36.54
N LEU A 154 3.82 8.25 -36.27
CA LEU A 154 2.41 7.85 -36.32
C LEU A 154 1.69 8.30 -37.60
N GLY A 155 2.36 9.02 -38.50
CA GLY A 155 1.81 9.49 -39.77
C GLY A 155 0.62 10.45 -39.63
N VAL A 156 0.54 11.21 -38.52
CA VAL A 156 -0.56 12.15 -38.24
C VAL A 156 -0.05 13.54 -37.87
N PRO A 157 -0.76 14.63 -38.18
CA PRO A 157 -0.28 15.99 -37.89
C PRO A 157 0.01 16.25 -36.42
N VAL A 158 1.01 17.10 -36.13
CA VAL A 158 1.37 17.55 -34.77
C VAL A 158 0.16 18.07 -33.98
N GLY A 159 -0.78 18.78 -34.64
CA GLY A 159 -2.02 19.24 -34.00
C GLY A 159 -2.89 18.09 -33.47
N THR A 160 -2.95 16.98 -34.22
CA THR A 160 -3.65 15.74 -33.82
C THR A 160 -2.95 15.07 -32.64
N ILE A 161 -1.61 15.06 -32.60
CA ILE A 161 -0.85 14.54 -31.46
C ILE A 161 -1.10 15.37 -30.20
N LYS A 162 -1.06 16.71 -30.31
CA LYS A 162 -1.35 17.61 -29.18
C LYS A 162 -2.75 17.39 -28.63
N ARG A 163 -3.76 17.27 -29.50
CA ARG A 163 -5.15 16.96 -29.11
C ARG A 163 -5.26 15.58 -28.45
N ARG A 164 -4.66 14.54 -29.04
CA ARG A 164 -4.65 13.19 -28.45
C ARG A 164 -4.01 13.19 -27.07
N LEU A 165 -2.90 13.89 -26.87
CA LEU A 165 -2.23 13.99 -25.57
C LEU A 165 -3.02 14.80 -24.54
N HIS A 166 -3.75 15.83 -24.97
CA HIS A 166 -4.68 16.57 -24.11
C HIS A 166 -5.83 15.66 -23.64
N ASP A 167 -6.49 14.97 -24.57
CA ASP A 167 -7.57 14.02 -24.26
C ASP A 167 -7.06 12.85 -23.39
N THR A 168 -5.83 12.38 -23.63
CA THR A 168 -5.14 11.39 -22.79
C THR A 168 -5.02 11.90 -21.36
N ARG A 169 -4.55 13.14 -21.15
CA ARG A 169 -4.41 13.72 -19.81
C ARG A 169 -5.77 13.80 -19.10
N GLU A 170 -6.82 14.27 -19.78
CA GLU A 170 -8.16 14.28 -19.19
C GLU A 170 -8.67 12.90 -18.81
N ARG A 171 -8.47 11.90 -19.68
CA ARG A 171 -8.89 10.52 -19.45
C ARG A 171 -8.12 9.88 -18.30
N MET A 172 -6.80 10.08 -18.25
CA MET A 172 -5.97 9.64 -17.14
C MET A 172 -6.39 10.34 -15.85
N MET A 173 -6.70 11.65 -15.87
CA MET A 173 -7.18 12.39 -14.70
C MET A 173 -8.56 11.90 -14.23
N ARG A 174 -9.49 11.58 -15.15
CA ARG A 174 -10.78 10.96 -14.80
C ARG A 174 -10.63 9.56 -14.22
N ALA A 175 -9.76 8.73 -14.82
CA ALA A 175 -9.45 7.40 -14.30
C ALA A 175 -8.81 7.44 -12.91
N VAL A 176 -7.93 8.41 -12.67
CA VAL A 176 -7.31 8.67 -11.36
C VAL A 176 -8.33 9.24 -10.36
N ALA A 177 -9.30 10.04 -10.83
CA ALA A 177 -10.35 10.62 -9.99
C ALA A 177 -11.49 9.65 -9.65
N GLY A 178 -11.66 8.55 -10.39
CA GLY A 178 -12.64 7.50 -10.08
C GLY A 178 -14.11 7.95 -10.14
N HIS A 179 -14.44 9.02 -10.87
CA HIS A 179 -15.80 9.59 -10.97
C HIS A 179 -16.67 8.91 -12.04
N ASP A 180 -16.50 7.62 -12.30
CA ASP A 180 -17.43 6.88 -13.15
C ASP A 180 -18.54 6.26 -12.29
N ALA A 181 -19.78 6.29 -12.77
CA ALA A 181 -20.93 5.73 -12.07
C ALA A 181 -20.73 4.24 -11.74
N GLN A 182 -20.06 3.52 -12.64
CA GLN A 182 -19.77 2.07 -12.57
C GLN A 182 -18.37 1.74 -12.01
N THR A 183 -17.74 2.65 -11.25
CA THR A 183 -16.46 2.36 -10.58
C THR A 183 -16.63 2.28 -9.07
N ILE A 184 -16.02 1.25 -8.46
CA ILE A 184 -15.80 1.16 -7.01
C ILE A 184 -14.33 1.44 -6.69
N ARG A 185 -14.06 2.39 -5.77
CA ARG A 185 -12.71 2.77 -5.32
C ARG A 185 -12.39 2.02 -4.05
N VAL A 186 -11.49 1.04 -4.14
CA VAL A 186 -11.18 0.13 -3.02
C VAL A 186 -9.77 0.37 -2.51
N GLY A 187 -9.61 0.57 -1.21
CA GLY A 187 -8.30 0.69 -0.57
C GLY A 187 -7.74 -0.65 -0.09
N CYS A 188 -6.46 -0.91 -0.34
CA CYS A 188 -5.75 -2.04 0.28
C CYS A 188 -4.29 -1.70 0.59
N LEU A 189 -3.72 -2.36 1.61
CA LEU A 189 -2.28 -2.52 1.77
C LEU A 189 -1.77 -3.71 0.92
N PRO A 190 -0.49 -3.69 0.51
CA PRO A 190 0.15 -4.77 -0.26
C PRO A 190 0.57 -5.95 0.64
N ILE A 191 -0.39 -6.58 1.29
CA ILE A 191 -0.17 -7.69 2.22
C ILE A 191 -1.03 -8.89 1.83
N SER A 192 -0.62 -10.10 2.25
CA SER A 192 -1.32 -11.35 1.92
C SER A 192 -2.77 -11.38 2.37
N ASP A 193 -3.05 -10.77 3.52
CA ASP A 193 -4.39 -10.58 4.08
C ASP A 193 -5.36 -9.89 3.12
N HIS A 194 -4.85 -9.14 2.15
CA HIS A 194 -5.62 -8.44 1.13
C HIS A 194 -5.54 -9.12 -0.25
N LEU A 195 -5.36 -10.44 -0.29
CA LEU A 195 -5.29 -11.22 -1.53
C LEU A 195 -6.58 -11.09 -2.36
N LEU A 196 -7.75 -11.16 -1.73
CA LEU A 196 -9.04 -11.16 -2.43
C LEU A 196 -9.25 -9.94 -3.35
N PRO A 197 -9.04 -8.69 -2.93
CA PRO A 197 -9.16 -7.55 -3.85
C PRO A 197 -8.10 -7.57 -4.97
N MET A 198 -6.91 -8.16 -4.75
CA MET A 198 -5.90 -8.30 -5.81
C MET A 198 -6.35 -9.29 -6.88
N ILE A 199 -6.94 -10.42 -6.48
CA ILE A 199 -7.55 -11.40 -7.40
C ILE A 199 -8.74 -10.75 -8.12
N ALA A 200 -9.63 -10.09 -7.38
CA ALA A 200 -10.80 -9.40 -7.94
C ALA A 200 -10.40 -8.34 -8.99
N GLN A 201 -9.34 -7.56 -8.74
CA GLN A 201 -8.82 -6.60 -9.72
C GLN A 201 -8.31 -7.29 -10.99
N GLN A 202 -7.61 -8.43 -10.84
CA GLN A 202 -7.05 -9.15 -11.98
C GLN A 202 -8.14 -9.85 -12.81
N ARG A 203 -9.25 -10.23 -12.17
CA ARG A 203 -10.38 -10.97 -12.77
C ARG A 203 -11.63 -10.11 -12.98
N HIS A 204 -11.45 -8.78 -13.07
CA HIS A 204 -12.56 -7.83 -13.23
C HIS A 204 -13.25 -7.93 -14.60
N ASP A 205 -12.66 -8.66 -15.56
CA ASP A 205 -13.28 -9.01 -16.84
C ASP A 205 -14.59 -9.80 -16.66
N GLN A 206 -14.81 -10.37 -15.48
CA GLN A 206 -16.02 -11.09 -15.09
C GLN A 206 -17.11 -10.17 -14.48
N ALA A 207 -16.88 -8.86 -14.38
CA ALA A 207 -17.78 -7.91 -13.72
C ALA A 207 -18.29 -6.82 -14.69
N ALA A 208 -19.54 -6.40 -14.51
CA ALA A 208 -20.16 -5.30 -15.27
C ALA A 208 -19.70 -3.89 -14.81
N PHE A 209 -18.75 -3.82 -13.88
CA PHE A 209 -18.26 -2.60 -13.25
C PHE A 209 -16.74 -2.64 -13.11
N HIS A 210 -16.14 -1.47 -12.89
CA HIS A 210 -14.71 -1.33 -12.72
C HIS A 210 -14.30 -1.31 -11.25
N VAL A 211 -13.31 -2.12 -10.88
CA VAL A 211 -12.63 -2.03 -9.59
C VAL A 211 -11.42 -1.11 -9.76
N SER A 212 -11.38 -0.02 -9.01
CA SER A 212 -10.23 0.87 -8.89
C SER A 212 -9.51 0.57 -7.57
N LEU A 213 -8.63 -0.43 -7.58
CA LEU A 213 -7.86 -0.81 -6.40
C LEU A 213 -6.70 0.18 -6.14
N ARG A 214 -6.83 0.96 -5.07
CA ARG A 214 -5.85 1.93 -4.60
C ARG A 214 -4.99 1.32 -3.50
N ARG A 215 -3.68 1.27 -3.77
CA ARG A 215 -2.69 0.70 -2.86
C ARG A 215 -2.18 1.76 -1.88
N PHE A 216 -2.10 1.42 -0.61
CA PHE A 216 -1.59 2.27 0.46
C PHE A 216 -0.36 1.66 1.12
N THR A 217 0.53 2.52 1.58
CA THR A 217 1.77 2.08 2.22
C THR A 217 1.69 1.99 3.74
N SER A 218 0.66 2.61 4.32
CA SER A 218 0.40 2.59 5.76
C SER A 218 -1.09 2.62 6.05
N TRP A 219 -1.46 2.04 7.20
CA TRP A 219 -2.82 2.09 7.73
C TRP A 219 -3.32 3.52 7.95
N SER A 220 -2.43 4.44 8.34
CA SER A 220 -2.74 5.85 8.55
C SER A 220 -3.18 6.56 7.28
N GLU A 221 -2.52 6.30 6.14
CA GLU A 221 -2.89 6.87 4.85
C GLU A 221 -4.23 6.30 4.34
N LEU A 222 -4.40 4.98 4.45
CA LEU A 222 -5.66 4.32 4.08
C LEU A 222 -6.84 4.86 4.90
N THR A 223 -6.65 5.01 6.21
CA THR A 223 -7.67 5.56 7.12
C THR A 223 -8.05 6.99 6.73
N LYS A 224 -7.07 7.85 6.45
CA LYS A 224 -7.34 9.22 5.98
C LYS A 224 -8.13 9.23 4.67
N ALA A 225 -7.83 8.31 3.75
CA ALA A 225 -8.54 8.20 2.48
C ALA A 225 -10.00 7.75 2.67
N MET A 226 -10.27 6.84 3.60
CA MET A 226 -11.65 6.45 3.98
C MET A 226 -12.42 7.60 4.63
N VAL A 227 -11.79 8.31 5.58
CA VAL A 227 -12.39 9.46 6.28
C VAL A 227 -12.71 10.60 5.31
N ASN A 228 -11.79 10.91 4.39
CA ASN A 228 -11.91 12.00 3.43
C ASN A 228 -12.66 11.61 2.14
N GLU A 229 -13.45 10.53 2.14
CA GLU A 229 -14.33 10.17 1.01
C GLU A 229 -13.61 9.84 -0.31
N ALA A 230 -12.30 9.61 -0.24
CA ALA A 230 -11.48 9.28 -1.40
C ALA A 230 -11.57 7.80 -1.80
N LEU A 231 -12.26 6.99 -0.99
CA LEU A 231 -12.50 5.57 -1.17
C LEU A 231 -13.97 5.24 -0.85
N ASP A 232 -14.51 4.26 -1.56
CA ASP A 232 -15.85 3.70 -1.33
C ASP A 232 -15.80 2.53 -0.33
N ALA A 233 -14.72 1.75 -0.40
CA ALA A 233 -14.46 0.61 0.46
C ALA A 233 -12.95 0.45 0.73
N ALA A 234 -12.59 -0.29 1.78
CA ALA A 234 -11.23 -0.72 2.01
C ALA A 234 -11.15 -2.01 2.82
N MET A 235 -10.10 -2.79 2.58
CA MET A 235 -9.71 -3.86 3.49
C MET A 235 -9.08 -3.22 4.74
N MET A 236 -9.68 -3.46 5.90
CA MET A 236 -9.30 -2.84 7.17
C MET A 236 -9.30 -3.85 8.30
N MET A 237 -8.37 -3.73 9.23
CA MET A 237 -8.39 -4.53 10.46
C MET A 237 -9.71 -4.26 11.22
N ALA A 238 -10.40 -5.32 11.63
CA ALA A 238 -11.68 -5.23 12.33
C ALA A 238 -11.67 -4.24 13.54
N PRO A 239 -10.69 -4.30 14.48
CA PRO A 239 -10.64 -3.37 15.60
C PRO A 239 -10.43 -1.91 15.17
N LEU A 240 -9.65 -1.65 14.10
CA LEU A 240 -9.46 -0.30 13.57
C LEU A 240 -10.78 0.26 13.02
N THR A 241 -11.55 -0.55 12.29
CA THR A 241 -12.86 -0.13 11.78
C THR A 241 -13.82 0.18 12.93
N MET A 242 -13.86 -0.64 13.97
CA MET A 242 -14.72 -0.37 15.16
C MET A 242 -14.35 0.95 15.84
N VAL A 243 -13.06 1.25 15.99
CA VAL A 243 -12.60 2.53 16.55
C VAL A 243 -13.07 3.71 15.68
N LEU A 244 -12.99 3.60 14.36
CA LEU A 244 -13.46 4.65 13.45
C LEU A 244 -14.97 4.82 13.50
N HIS A 245 -15.72 3.72 13.58
CA HIS A 245 -17.17 3.74 13.73
C HIS A 245 -17.59 4.42 15.04
N ASN A 246 -16.95 4.09 16.17
CA ASN A 246 -17.18 4.77 17.46
C ASN A 246 -16.83 6.26 17.44
N ARG A 247 -15.96 6.69 16.54
CA ARG A 247 -15.61 8.10 16.31
C ARG A 247 -16.55 8.82 15.32
N GLY A 248 -17.60 8.14 14.87
CA GLY A 248 -18.61 8.71 13.97
C GLY A 248 -18.23 8.68 12.49
N VAL A 249 -17.17 7.96 12.09
CA VAL A 249 -16.90 7.73 10.67
C VAL A 249 -17.97 6.76 10.15
N PRO A 250 -18.72 7.11 9.09
CA PRO A 250 -19.90 6.36 8.66
C PRO A 250 -19.51 5.09 7.89
N LEU A 251 -18.93 4.10 8.57
CA LEU A 251 -18.48 2.83 8.00
C LEU A 251 -19.44 1.69 8.33
N ARG A 252 -19.56 0.75 7.40
CA ARG A 252 -20.24 -0.54 7.55
C ARG A 252 -19.26 -1.68 7.33
N TRP A 253 -19.39 -2.77 8.07
CA TRP A 253 -18.70 -4.03 7.88
C TRP A 253 -19.52 -4.89 6.91
N ALA A 254 -19.07 -4.98 5.66
CA ALA A 254 -19.81 -5.65 4.59
C ALA A 254 -19.42 -7.12 4.37
N LEU A 255 -18.17 -7.47 4.66
CA LEU A 255 -17.64 -8.82 4.51
C LEU A 255 -16.50 -9.03 5.51
N ASP A 256 -16.35 -10.24 6.03
CA ASP A 256 -15.08 -10.65 6.63
C ASP A 256 -14.05 -10.75 5.51
N GLY A 257 -12.88 -10.15 5.71
CA GLY A 257 -11.83 -10.14 4.71
C GLY A 257 -11.06 -11.45 4.70
N HIS A 258 -10.76 -11.94 5.90
CA HIS A 258 -10.24 -13.27 6.18
C HIS A 258 -10.30 -13.53 7.68
N HIS A 259 -10.18 -14.80 8.04
CA HIS A 259 -9.92 -15.22 9.40
C HIS A 259 -8.45 -15.63 9.53
N GLU A 260 -7.88 -15.40 10.71
CA GLU A 260 -6.53 -15.84 11.06
C GLU A 260 -5.45 -15.30 10.11
N GLY A 261 -4.45 -16.11 9.71
CA GLY A 261 -3.43 -15.69 8.75
C GLY A 261 -2.18 -15.05 9.35
N SER A 262 -2.06 -14.96 10.67
CA SER A 262 -0.94 -14.28 11.32
C SER A 262 -0.14 -15.20 12.24
N ALA A 263 1.14 -14.88 12.49
CA ALA A 263 2.02 -15.68 13.33
C ALA A 263 2.95 -14.84 14.21
N ILE A 264 3.20 -15.30 15.44
CA ILE A 264 4.25 -14.74 16.31
C ILE A 264 5.57 -15.40 15.92
N THR A 265 6.52 -14.57 15.47
CA THR A 265 7.86 -15.03 15.05
C THR A 265 8.91 -14.37 15.93
N MET A 266 9.77 -15.17 16.56
CA MET A 266 10.85 -14.70 17.43
C MET A 266 12.22 -14.89 16.77
N GLN A 267 13.22 -14.12 17.21
CA GLN A 267 14.61 -14.33 16.80
C GLN A 267 15.03 -15.77 17.08
N LYS A 268 15.69 -16.42 16.10
CA LYS A 268 16.13 -17.81 16.22
C LYS A 268 17.07 -18.07 17.41
N SER A 269 17.87 -17.09 17.82
CA SER A 269 18.73 -17.24 19.00
C SER A 269 17.95 -17.32 20.31
N MET A 270 16.76 -16.73 20.37
CA MET A 270 15.91 -16.75 21.55
C MET A 270 15.14 -18.06 21.69
N THR A 271 15.14 -18.89 20.65
CA THR A 271 14.43 -20.18 20.59
C THR A 271 15.37 -21.38 20.61
N ARG A 272 16.69 -21.17 20.53
CA ARG A 272 17.71 -22.22 20.41
C ARG A 272 18.05 -22.96 21.72
N ASP A 273 17.94 -22.30 22.87
CA ASP A 273 18.33 -22.86 24.18
C ASP A 273 17.22 -23.68 24.88
N GLN A 274 16.10 -23.85 24.19
CA GLN A 274 14.94 -24.51 24.73
C GLN A 274 14.60 -25.64 23.76
N GLY A 275 14.96 -26.88 24.13
CA GLY A 275 14.47 -28.08 23.43
C GLY A 275 12.96 -27.94 23.16
N ARG A 276 12.46 -28.56 22.09
CA ARG A 276 11.13 -28.39 21.40
C ARG A 276 9.86 -28.09 22.24
N HIS A 277 9.91 -28.01 23.55
CA HIS A 277 8.85 -27.71 24.50
C HIS A 277 9.09 -26.50 25.43
N GLY A 278 10.07 -25.63 25.18
CA GLY A 278 10.56 -24.74 26.24
C GLY A 278 10.24 -23.24 26.22
N PHE A 279 9.63 -22.63 25.19
CA PHE A 279 9.14 -21.25 25.35
C PHE A 279 7.80 -21.33 26.09
N PRO A 280 7.68 -20.88 27.35
CA PRO A 280 6.38 -20.87 28.00
C PRO A 280 5.51 -19.92 27.17
N GLY A 281 4.42 -20.46 26.61
CA GLY A 281 3.47 -19.73 25.78
C GLY A 281 2.71 -18.63 26.53
N ARG A 282 3.39 -17.75 27.27
CA ARG A 282 2.83 -16.60 27.99
C ARG A 282 3.79 -15.42 28.15
N ASP A 283 5.13 -15.58 28.11
CA ASP A 283 6.01 -14.47 28.50
C ASP A 283 6.69 -13.75 27.32
N LEU A 284 6.04 -12.69 26.84
CA LEU A 284 6.65 -11.67 25.96
C LEU A 284 7.16 -10.46 26.78
N ALA A 285 7.23 -10.54 28.11
CA ALA A 285 7.59 -9.40 28.94
C ALA A 285 8.99 -8.89 28.59
N GLY A 286 9.10 -7.57 28.45
CA GLY A 286 10.37 -6.90 28.16
C GLY A 286 10.92 -7.09 26.74
N THR A 287 10.32 -7.96 25.92
CA THR A 287 10.74 -8.14 24.52
C THR A 287 10.32 -6.94 23.67
N THR A 288 11.09 -6.65 22.63
CA THR A 288 10.78 -5.65 21.62
C THR A 288 10.04 -6.31 20.46
N MET A 289 8.72 -6.10 20.40
CA MET A 289 7.82 -6.78 19.46
C MET A 289 7.37 -5.87 18.32
N GLY A 290 7.61 -6.28 17.08
CA GLY A 290 7.07 -5.65 15.89
C GLY A 290 5.57 -5.89 15.73
N LEU A 291 4.77 -4.84 15.53
CA LEU A 291 3.32 -4.91 15.28
C LEU A 291 2.90 -4.00 14.11
N PRO A 292 1.83 -4.34 13.34
CA PRO A 292 1.42 -3.52 12.20
C PRO A 292 0.91 -2.12 12.57
N HIS A 293 0.22 -2.01 13.70
CA HIS A 293 -0.43 -0.78 14.14
C HIS A 293 -0.81 -0.86 15.64
N PRO A 294 -0.94 0.27 16.37
CA PRO A 294 -1.44 0.29 17.75
C PRO A 294 -2.84 -0.31 17.93
N LEU A 295 -3.68 -0.19 16.88
CA LEU A 295 -5.07 -0.68 16.83
C LEU A 295 -5.20 -1.95 15.97
N SER A 296 -4.15 -2.77 15.91
CA SER A 296 -4.15 -3.98 15.09
C SER A 296 -4.77 -5.17 15.82
N THR A 297 -5.33 -6.11 15.05
CA THR A 297 -5.77 -7.43 15.53
C THR A 297 -4.64 -8.15 16.29
N HIS A 298 -3.41 -8.04 15.79
CA HIS A 298 -2.21 -8.56 16.43
C HIS A 298 -2.01 -8.02 17.85
N GLY A 299 -2.01 -6.69 18.01
CA GLY A 299 -1.88 -6.06 19.32
C GLY A 299 -3.05 -6.37 20.25
N MET A 300 -4.26 -6.47 19.69
CA MET A 300 -5.47 -6.90 20.41
C MET A 300 -5.27 -8.29 21.00
N LEU A 301 -4.94 -9.28 20.16
CA LEU A 301 -4.76 -10.68 20.55
C LEU A 301 -3.65 -10.86 21.57
N LEU A 302 -2.50 -10.20 21.39
CA LEU A 302 -1.42 -10.26 22.40
C LEU A 302 -1.92 -9.79 23.77
N ARG A 303 -2.62 -8.65 23.82
CA ARG A 303 -3.05 -8.06 25.09
C ARG A 303 -4.23 -8.81 25.71
N SER A 304 -5.18 -9.28 24.92
CA SER A 304 -6.38 -9.95 25.41
C SER A 304 -6.15 -11.42 25.76
N VAL A 305 -5.31 -12.12 24.99
CA VAL A 305 -5.06 -13.57 25.15
C VAL A 305 -3.81 -13.85 25.99
N LEU A 306 -2.71 -13.14 25.73
CA LEU A 306 -1.43 -13.37 26.42
C LEU A 306 -1.19 -12.41 27.60
N GLY A 307 -2.04 -11.38 27.75
CA GLY A 307 -1.90 -10.35 28.79
C GLY A 307 -0.78 -9.35 28.52
N LEU A 308 -0.47 -8.50 29.50
CA LEU A 308 0.71 -7.61 29.48
C LEU A 308 2.01 -8.37 29.85
N GLY A 309 2.07 -9.69 29.68
CA GLY A 309 3.13 -10.56 30.21
C GLY A 309 2.91 -10.95 31.70
N PRO A 310 3.39 -12.11 32.16
CA PRO A 310 3.43 -12.48 33.58
C PRO A 310 4.20 -11.45 34.42
N GLY A 311 3.67 -11.06 35.58
CA GLY A 311 4.32 -10.11 36.48
C GLY A 311 4.14 -8.62 36.13
N GLY A 312 3.26 -8.28 35.18
CA GLY A 312 2.86 -6.90 34.89
C GLY A 312 3.87 -6.07 34.09
N ARG A 313 4.84 -6.71 33.43
CA ARG A 313 5.85 -6.04 32.61
C ARG A 313 5.49 -6.15 31.12
N PRO A 314 5.02 -5.06 30.47
CA PRO A 314 4.59 -5.12 29.08
C PRO A 314 5.76 -5.39 28.11
N PHE A 315 5.46 -6.04 26.99
CA PHE A 315 6.33 -6.01 25.82
C PHE A 315 6.44 -4.57 25.28
N ARG A 316 7.54 -4.26 24.60
CA ARG A 316 7.80 -2.95 23.99
C ARG A 316 7.39 -2.99 22.52
N PRO A 317 6.23 -2.41 22.13
CA PRO A 317 5.79 -2.45 20.74
C PRO A 317 6.63 -1.52 19.86
N VAL A 318 6.99 -1.99 18.68
CA VAL A 318 7.52 -1.18 17.58
C VAL A 318 6.57 -1.33 16.40
N TYR A 319 6.06 -0.20 15.89
CA TYR A 319 5.03 -0.22 14.85
C TYR A 319 5.64 -0.08 13.45
N LEU A 320 5.47 -1.12 12.63
CA LEU A 320 6.01 -1.21 11.28
C LEU A 320 5.02 -1.91 10.35
N SER A 321 5.00 -1.56 9.07
CA SER A 321 4.28 -2.37 8.07
C SER A 321 4.81 -3.81 8.09
N PRO A 322 3.96 -4.85 7.87
CA PRO A 322 4.40 -6.25 7.83
C PRO A 322 5.62 -6.50 6.94
N SER A 323 5.68 -5.85 5.77
CA SER A 323 6.80 -5.94 4.83
C SER A 323 8.15 -5.47 5.38
N CYS A 324 8.13 -4.65 6.44
CA CYS A 324 9.32 -4.07 7.03
C CYS A 324 9.80 -4.84 8.27
N MET A 325 9.17 -5.96 8.64
CA MET A 325 9.47 -6.66 9.90
C MET A 325 10.67 -7.61 9.80
N ALA A 326 10.90 -8.23 8.64
CA ALA A 326 11.94 -9.24 8.46
C ALA A 326 13.36 -8.67 8.68
N ARG A 327 13.65 -7.48 8.14
CA ARG A 327 15.00 -6.88 8.20
C ARG A 327 15.40 -6.45 9.62
N PRO A 328 14.56 -5.75 10.41
CA PRO A 328 14.86 -5.49 11.82
C PRO A 328 15.01 -6.75 12.67
N LEU A 329 14.23 -7.82 12.39
CA LEU A 329 14.41 -9.12 13.05
C LEU A 329 15.80 -9.70 12.74
N ALA A 330 16.17 -9.76 11.46
CA ALA A 330 17.48 -10.27 11.01
C ALA A 330 18.67 -9.48 11.59
N ARG A 331 18.49 -8.16 11.76
CA ARG A 331 19.49 -7.26 12.36
C ARG A 331 19.46 -7.25 13.90
N ARG A 332 18.58 -8.04 14.52
CA ARG A 332 18.40 -8.12 15.98
C ARG A 332 17.95 -6.81 16.64
N ASN A 333 17.29 -5.94 15.87
CA ASN A 333 16.64 -4.73 16.38
C ASN A 333 15.22 -5.01 16.90
N LEU A 334 14.64 -6.17 16.57
CA LEU A 334 13.40 -6.70 17.13
C LEU A 334 13.68 -8.07 17.73
N ASP A 335 13.14 -8.35 18.91
CA ASP A 335 13.19 -9.68 19.53
C ASP A 335 12.21 -10.64 18.86
N GLY A 336 11.10 -10.09 18.35
CA GLY A 336 10.13 -10.80 17.54
C GLY A 336 9.13 -9.86 16.89
N PHE A 337 8.19 -10.42 16.16
CA PHE A 337 7.06 -9.69 15.61
C PHE A 337 5.80 -10.56 15.60
N PHE A 338 4.64 -9.92 15.48
CA PHE A 338 3.37 -10.59 15.20
C PHE A 338 2.67 -9.89 14.04
N CYS A 339 2.61 -10.55 12.89
CA CYS A 339 1.97 -10.03 11.69
C CYS A 339 1.45 -11.17 10.78
N SER A 340 0.82 -10.77 9.69
CA SER A 340 0.36 -11.63 8.60
C SER A 340 1.47 -12.54 8.06
N GLU A 341 1.17 -13.78 7.70
CA GLU A 341 2.03 -14.61 6.88
C GLU A 341 2.15 -14.03 5.44
N PRO A 342 3.21 -14.32 4.66
CA PRO A 342 4.29 -15.29 4.90
C PRO A 342 5.51 -14.71 5.63
N TRP A 343 5.42 -13.55 6.30
CA TRP A 343 6.63 -12.92 6.86
C TRP A 343 7.30 -13.80 7.93
N GLY A 344 6.50 -14.53 8.72
CA GLY A 344 6.99 -15.51 9.69
C GLY A 344 7.68 -16.68 9.00
N LEU A 345 6.98 -17.29 8.04
CA LEU A 345 7.53 -18.37 7.20
C LEU A 345 8.84 -17.96 6.48
N MET A 346 8.90 -16.73 5.94
CA MET A 346 10.09 -16.21 5.27
C MET A 346 11.26 -16.05 6.26
N ALA A 347 10.99 -15.60 7.48
CA ALA A 347 12.02 -15.50 8.53
C ALA A 347 12.53 -16.88 8.97
N GLU A 348 11.65 -17.89 9.03
CA GLU A 348 12.05 -19.28 9.29
C GLU A 348 12.94 -19.83 8.17
N ASN A 349 12.52 -19.66 6.92
CA ASN A 349 13.28 -20.11 5.75
C ASN A 349 14.65 -19.43 5.64
N ALA A 350 14.72 -18.14 5.97
CA ALA A 350 15.98 -17.40 6.05
C ALA A 350 16.83 -17.77 7.28
N GLY A 351 16.31 -18.58 8.20
CA GLY A 351 16.98 -18.96 9.44
C GLY A 351 17.21 -17.80 10.41
N THR A 352 16.49 -16.69 10.26
CA THR A 352 16.58 -15.51 11.12
C THR A 352 15.58 -15.56 12.27
N GLY A 353 14.44 -16.22 12.05
CA GLY A 353 13.36 -16.36 13.03
C GLY A 353 12.86 -17.80 13.21
N THR A 354 11.96 -17.96 14.16
CA THR A 354 11.18 -19.18 14.42
C THR A 354 9.74 -18.78 14.69
N VAL A 355 8.78 -19.37 13.97
CA VAL A 355 7.35 -19.19 14.25
C VAL A 355 7.03 -19.97 15.51
N LEU A 356 6.60 -19.26 16.56
CA LEU A 356 6.28 -19.86 17.85
C LEU A 356 4.85 -20.35 17.92
N ILE A 357 3.92 -19.50 17.52
CA ILE A 357 2.49 -19.76 17.61
C ILE A 357 1.76 -19.03 16.50
N ARG A 358 0.73 -19.65 15.93
CA ARG A 358 -0.12 -19.00 14.94
C ARG A 358 -1.33 -18.40 15.63
N SER A 359 -1.88 -17.40 14.96
CA SER A 359 -3.07 -16.69 15.45
C SER A 359 -4.30 -17.60 15.57
N HIS A 360 -4.40 -18.66 14.74
CA HIS A 360 -5.38 -19.75 14.91
C HIS A 360 -5.27 -20.41 16.28
N ASP A 361 -4.06 -20.73 16.73
CA ASP A 361 -3.83 -21.41 18.01
C ASP A 361 -4.12 -20.48 19.21
N LEU A 362 -4.01 -19.16 19.01
CA LEU A 362 -4.32 -18.15 20.04
C LEU A 362 -5.82 -17.87 20.17
N ALA A 363 -6.50 -17.73 19.04
CA ALA A 363 -7.91 -17.42 18.96
C ALA A 363 -8.46 -18.06 17.67
N PRO A 364 -8.97 -19.29 17.73
CA PRO A 364 -9.53 -19.96 16.56
C PRO A 364 -10.66 -19.13 15.94
N ASP A 365 -10.71 -19.09 14.62
CA ASP A 365 -11.73 -18.43 13.80
C ASP A 365 -11.86 -16.89 14.02
N HIS A 366 -10.84 -16.25 14.60
CA HIS A 366 -10.89 -14.80 14.79
C HIS A 366 -10.84 -14.06 13.45
N VAL A 367 -11.71 -13.05 13.32
CA VAL A 367 -11.68 -12.13 12.18
C VAL A 367 -10.48 -11.18 12.32
N CYS A 368 -9.63 -11.13 11.30
CA CYS A 368 -8.48 -10.22 11.29
C CYS A 368 -8.79 -8.93 10.51
N CYS A 369 -8.97 -9.02 9.19
CA CYS A 369 -9.40 -7.92 8.34
C CYS A 369 -10.83 -8.11 7.87
N ILE A 370 -11.49 -7.00 7.52
CA ILE A 370 -12.86 -6.92 7.01
C ILE A 370 -12.88 -6.02 5.78
N LEU A 371 -13.91 -6.16 4.94
CA LEU A 371 -14.27 -5.13 3.97
C LEU A 371 -15.11 -4.06 4.69
N ALA A 372 -14.48 -2.94 5.02
CA ALA A 372 -15.16 -1.75 5.50
C ALA A 372 -15.64 -0.92 4.30
N VAL A 373 -16.93 -0.61 4.25
CA VAL A 373 -17.54 0.20 3.18
C VAL A 373 -18.12 1.47 3.77
N ARG A 374 -18.11 2.57 3.02
CA ARG A 374 -18.80 3.77 3.49
C ARG A 374 -20.33 3.61 3.40
N SER A 375 -21.03 4.17 4.37
CA SER A 375 -22.49 4.05 4.48
C SER A 375 -23.24 4.79 3.37
N ASP A 376 -22.71 5.93 2.92
CA ASP A 376 -23.25 6.68 1.78
C ASP A 376 -23.10 5.90 0.47
N PHE A 377 -21.95 5.27 0.24
CA PHE A 377 -21.72 4.37 -0.90
C PHE A 377 -22.65 3.16 -0.85
N ALA A 378 -22.72 2.46 0.29
CA ALA A 378 -23.58 1.28 0.44
C ALA A 378 -25.07 1.58 0.17
N ARG A 379 -25.56 2.76 0.58
CA ARG A 379 -26.93 3.19 0.29
C ARG A 379 -27.12 3.73 -1.12
N GLY A 380 -26.13 4.45 -1.64
CA GLY A 380 -26.23 5.14 -2.93
C GLY A 380 -25.96 4.24 -4.14
N LYS A 381 -25.20 3.15 -3.96
CA LYS A 381 -24.82 2.22 -5.02
C LYS A 381 -24.90 0.74 -4.57
N PRO A 382 -26.07 0.26 -4.09
CA PRO A 382 -26.20 -1.09 -3.54
C PRO A 382 -25.90 -2.21 -4.56
N GLU A 383 -26.28 -2.04 -5.83
CA GLU A 383 -25.99 -3.02 -6.89
C GLU A 383 -24.49 -3.18 -7.16
N LEU A 384 -23.75 -2.06 -7.12
CA LEU A 384 -22.30 -2.06 -7.30
C LEU A 384 -21.60 -2.73 -6.11
N LEU A 385 -22.09 -2.49 -4.90
CA LEU A 385 -21.60 -3.17 -3.70
C LEU A 385 -21.86 -4.68 -3.78
N ASP A 386 -23.09 -5.11 -4.10
CA ASP A 386 -23.44 -6.52 -4.22
C ASP A 386 -22.60 -7.23 -5.29
N GLY A 387 -22.44 -6.60 -6.46
CA GLY A 387 -21.54 -7.10 -7.50
C GLY A 387 -20.10 -7.26 -7.01
N TYR A 388 -19.59 -6.32 -6.22
CA TYR A 388 -18.25 -6.41 -5.66
C TYR A 388 -18.11 -7.49 -4.58
N LEU A 389 -19.12 -7.68 -3.72
CA LEU A 389 -19.14 -8.75 -2.73
C LEU A 389 -19.11 -10.13 -3.41
N LYS A 390 -19.93 -10.32 -4.46
CA LYS A 390 -19.92 -11.55 -5.29
C LYS A 390 -18.57 -11.80 -5.93
N LEU A 391 -17.93 -10.74 -6.46
CA LEU A 391 -16.59 -10.85 -7.04
C LEU A 391 -15.52 -11.24 -6.00
N LEU A 392 -15.61 -10.74 -4.77
CA LEU A 392 -14.71 -11.12 -3.68
C LEU A 392 -14.91 -12.57 -3.23
N LEU A 393 -16.16 -13.05 -3.16
CA LEU A 393 -16.45 -14.45 -2.85
C LEU A 393 -15.92 -15.38 -3.95
N ALA A 394 -16.12 -15.04 -5.22
CA ALA A 394 -15.52 -15.78 -6.33
C ALA A 394 -13.98 -15.76 -6.30
N ALA A 395 -13.39 -14.63 -5.88
CA ALA A 395 -11.95 -14.52 -5.67
C ALA A 395 -11.46 -15.42 -4.52
N ALA A 396 -12.25 -15.60 -3.46
CA ALA A 396 -11.94 -16.50 -2.36
C ALA A 396 -11.98 -17.97 -2.82
N ASP A 397 -13.00 -18.36 -3.56
CA ASP A 397 -13.08 -19.71 -4.16
C ASP A 397 -11.89 -19.98 -5.08
N TYR A 398 -11.52 -18.99 -5.90
CA TYR A 398 -10.34 -19.07 -6.76
C TYR A 398 -9.03 -19.19 -5.96
N ALA A 399 -8.88 -18.47 -4.84
CA ALA A 399 -7.71 -18.57 -3.98
C ALA A 399 -7.50 -19.99 -3.44
N HIS A 400 -8.58 -20.67 -3.06
CA HIS A 400 -8.54 -22.07 -2.59
C HIS A 400 -8.27 -23.06 -3.72
N ALA A 401 -8.87 -22.86 -4.89
CA ALA A 401 -8.72 -23.77 -6.03
C ALA A 401 -7.36 -23.64 -6.73
N HIS A 402 -6.77 -22.43 -6.72
CA HIS A 402 -5.56 -22.09 -7.48
C HIS A 402 -4.51 -21.36 -6.60
N PRO A 403 -3.97 -21.99 -5.55
CA PRO A 403 -3.09 -21.32 -4.58
C PRO A 403 -1.82 -20.75 -5.22
N MET A 404 -1.16 -21.50 -6.13
CA MET A 404 0.04 -21.04 -6.83
C MET A 404 -0.23 -19.85 -7.75
N GLU A 405 -1.33 -19.85 -8.51
CA GLU A 405 -1.70 -18.73 -9.39
C GLU A 405 -2.09 -17.50 -8.57
N SER A 406 -2.82 -17.71 -7.47
CA SER A 406 -3.21 -16.66 -6.53
C SER A 406 -2.01 -16.02 -5.85
N ALA A 407 -1.02 -16.81 -5.44
CA ALA A 407 0.24 -16.31 -4.93
C ALA A 407 1.06 -15.58 -6.01
N ALA A 408 0.98 -15.98 -7.28
CA ALA A 408 1.59 -15.24 -8.39
C ALA A 408 0.87 -13.91 -8.68
N ILE A 409 -0.45 -13.83 -8.50
CA ILE A 409 -1.18 -12.55 -8.47
C ILE A 409 -0.63 -11.69 -7.34
N GLN A 410 -0.60 -12.21 -6.11
CA GLN A 410 -0.09 -11.48 -4.95
C GLN A 410 1.32 -10.94 -5.17
N ALA A 411 2.26 -11.78 -5.65
CA ALA A 411 3.65 -11.40 -5.87
C ALA A 411 3.80 -10.17 -6.78
N ARG A 412 2.92 -10.01 -7.80
CA ARG A 412 2.90 -8.81 -8.66
C ARG A 412 2.47 -7.55 -7.91
N PHE A 413 1.63 -7.70 -6.89
CA PHE A 413 1.13 -6.59 -6.09
C PHE A 413 2.05 -6.25 -4.91
N THR A 414 2.72 -7.23 -4.32
CA THR A 414 3.42 -7.09 -3.04
C THR A 414 4.93 -7.27 -3.14
N GLY A 415 5.43 -7.91 -4.19
CA GLY A 415 6.83 -8.34 -4.29
C GLY A 415 7.18 -9.55 -3.41
N VAL A 416 6.22 -10.11 -2.69
CA VAL A 416 6.43 -11.31 -1.86
C VAL A 416 6.75 -12.52 -2.73
N ASN A 417 7.63 -13.40 -2.24
CA ASN A 417 7.96 -14.65 -2.91
C ASN A 417 6.68 -15.51 -3.10
N LYS A 418 6.34 -15.80 -4.37
CA LYS A 418 5.11 -16.54 -4.71
C LYS A 418 5.06 -17.95 -4.13
N TYR A 419 6.20 -18.61 -3.91
CA TYR A 419 6.22 -19.96 -3.33
C TYR A 419 5.92 -19.91 -1.84
N ALA A 420 6.46 -18.91 -1.12
CA ALA A 420 6.13 -18.68 0.28
C ALA A 420 4.65 -18.33 0.44
N ALA A 421 4.13 -17.43 -0.40
CA ALA A 421 2.72 -17.07 -0.40
C ALA A 421 1.80 -18.25 -0.76
N ALA A 422 2.16 -19.09 -1.72
CA ALA A 422 1.39 -20.28 -2.07
C ALA A 422 1.36 -21.30 -0.93
N LEU A 423 2.49 -21.50 -0.24
CA LEU A 423 2.56 -22.40 0.90
C LEU A 423 1.62 -21.95 2.03
N VAL A 424 1.48 -20.65 2.26
CA VAL A 424 0.51 -20.10 3.24
C VAL A 424 -0.93 -20.51 2.89
N LEU A 425 -1.29 -20.44 1.61
CA LEU A 425 -2.62 -20.85 1.12
C LEU A 425 -2.81 -22.37 1.19
N GLU A 426 -1.84 -23.14 0.71
CA GLU A 426 -1.89 -24.62 0.69
C GLU A 426 -1.93 -25.23 2.09
N ARG A 427 -1.25 -24.60 3.05
CA ARG A 427 -1.25 -25.03 4.46
C ARG A 427 -2.46 -24.52 5.24
N GLY A 428 -3.31 -23.70 4.62
CA GLY A 428 -4.47 -23.11 5.28
C GLY A 428 -4.10 -22.22 6.46
N PHE A 429 -2.95 -21.54 6.41
CA PHE A 429 -2.55 -20.64 7.50
C PHE A 429 -3.44 -19.39 7.56
N VAL A 430 -4.05 -19.01 6.44
CA VAL A 430 -5.06 -17.97 6.32
C VAL A 430 -6.35 -18.58 5.76
N THR A 431 -7.49 -18.16 6.31
CA THR A 431 -8.79 -18.70 5.94
C THR A 431 -9.63 -17.66 5.20
N PHE A 432 -9.94 -17.97 3.93
CA PHE A 432 -10.88 -17.21 3.10
C PHE A 432 -12.20 -17.98 2.93
N ARG A 433 -12.80 -18.46 4.03
CA ARG A 433 -14.06 -19.22 4.04
C ARG A 433 -15.04 -18.59 5.04
N ASP A 434 -16.33 -18.88 4.87
CA ASP A 434 -17.40 -18.33 5.71
C ASP A 434 -17.29 -16.80 5.94
N LEU A 435 -17.07 -16.07 4.83
CA LEU A 435 -16.73 -14.65 4.88
C LEU A 435 -17.92 -13.72 5.11
N ALA A 436 -19.14 -14.26 5.16
CA ALA A 436 -20.30 -13.44 5.38
C ALA A 436 -20.29 -12.92 6.83
N PRO A 437 -20.55 -11.62 7.05
CA PRO A 437 -20.42 -11.02 8.37
C PRO A 437 -21.38 -11.67 9.37
N ASP A 438 -20.85 -12.07 10.52
CA ASP A 438 -21.61 -12.70 11.60
C ASP A 438 -21.55 -11.88 12.89
N SER A 439 -22.71 -11.72 13.53
CA SER A 439 -22.84 -10.88 14.73
C SER A 439 -22.17 -11.48 15.97
N ALA A 440 -22.05 -12.81 16.07
CA ALA A 440 -21.35 -13.45 17.18
C ALA A 440 -19.82 -13.26 17.05
N ARG A 441 -19.26 -13.45 15.84
CA ARG A 441 -17.85 -13.12 15.56
C ARG A 441 -17.55 -11.65 15.77
N ALA A 442 -18.41 -10.74 15.32
CA ALA A 442 -18.24 -9.31 15.57
C ALA A 442 -18.24 -8.98 17.08
N ARG A 443 -19.12 -9.62 17.86
CA ARG A 443 -19.14 -9.50 19.34
C ARG A 443 -17.85 -10.02 19.97
N GLN A 444 -17.28 -11.12 19.46
CA GLN A 444 -16.01 -11.66 19.95
C GLN A 444 -14.86 -10.67 19.70
N VAL A 445 -14.74 -10.11 18.49
CA VAL A 445 -13.75 -9.06 18.17
C VAL A 445 -13.93 -7.85 19.08
N MET A 446 -15.17 -7.38 19.26
CA MET A 446 -15.46 -6.25 20.15
C MET A 446 -15.05 -6.53 21.59
N GLY A 447 -15.34 -7.72 22.12
CA GLY A 447 -14.95 -8.14 23.47
C GLY A 447 -13.43 -8.12 23.67
N MET A 448 -12.67 -8.69 22.73
CA MET A 448 -11.21 -8.65 22.77
C MET A 448 -10.65 -7.22 22.64
N ALA A 449 -11.28 -6.38 21.81
CA ALA A 449 -10.87 -5.00 21.63
C ALA A 449 -11.14 -4.14 22.88
N LEU A 450 -12.23 -4.39 23.61
CA LEU A 450 -12.51 -3.77 24.91
C LEU A 450 -11.51 -4.23 25.98
N GLN A 451 -11.29 -5.54 26.10
CA GLN A 451 -10.37 -6.11 27.08
C GLN A 451 -8.92 -5.62 26.89
N SER A 452 -8.50 -5.43 25.62
CA SER A 452 -7.15 -4.94 25.28
C SER A 452 -6.99 -3.42 25.36
N GLY A 453 -8.06 -2.68 25.67
CA GLY A 453 -8.06 -1.21 25.72
C GLY A 453 -7.97 -0.52 24.36
N ILE A 454 -8.22 -1.23 23.26
CA ILE A 454 -8.32 -0.66 21.91
C ILE A 454 -9.64 0.10 21.75
N LEU A 455 -10.73 -0.48 22.25
CA LEU A 455 -12.02 0.19 22.38
C LEU A 455 -12.19 0.69 23.81
N ASP A 456 -12.65 1.92 23.94
CA ASP A 456 -13.05 2.56 25.19
C ASP A 456 -14.51 2.25 25.57
N ARG A 457 -15.34 1.97 24.57
CA ARG A 457 -16.77 1.63 24.72
C ARG A 457 -17.24 0.64 23.65
N PRO A 458 -18.33 -0.12 23.90
CA PRO A 458 -18.92 -1.01 22.90
C PRO A 458 -19.27 -0.28 21.60
N CYS A 459 -19.13 -0.97 20.47
CA CYS A 459 -19.59 -0.53 19.17
C CYS A 459 -21.07 -0.87 18.99
N ASP A 460 -21.82 -0.01 18.30
CA ASP A 460 -23.15 -0.36 17.81
C ASP A 460 -22.99 -1.33 16.62
N LEU A 461 -23.13 -2.63 16.90
CA LEU A 461 -22.92 -3.67 15.89
C LEU A 461 -24.07 -3.73 14.88
N ASP A 462 -25.28 -3.30 15.23
CA ASP A 462 -26.42 -3.24 14.30
C ASP A 462 -26.23 -2.10 13.30
N ALA A 463 -25.64 -0.98 13.75
CA ALA A 463 -25.23 0.12 12.90
C ALA A 463 -23.93 -0.15 12.11
N LEU A 464 -23.08 -1.08 12.55
CA LEU A 464 -21.82 -1.42 11.86
C LEU A 464 -22.03 -2.54 10.83
N LEU A 465 -22.67 -3.64 11.19
CA LEU A 465 -22.78 -4.81 10.31
C LEU A 465 -23.73 -4.54 9.16
N LEU A 466 -23.31 -4.81 7.93
CA LEU A 466 -24.21 -4.78 6.78
C LEU A 466 -24.91 -6.15 6.71
N PRO A 467 -26.25 -6.20 6.76
CA PRO A 467 -26.97 -7.46 6.73
C PRO A 467 -26.70 -8.22 5.41
N ARG A 468 -26.74 -9.55 5.46
CA ARG A 468 -26.63 -10.37 4.24
C ARG A 468 -27.71 -9.92 3.24
N ALA A 469 -27.30 -9.62 2.01
CA ALA A 469 -28.24 -9.64 0.90
C ALA A 469 -28.69 -11.11 0.74
N ASN A 470 -30.01 -11.33 0.80
CA ASN A 470 -30.60 -12.65 0.59
C ASN A 470 -30.36 -13.16 -0.83
#